data_AF-W2TL43-F1
#
_entry.id   AF-W2TL43-F1
#
_cell.length_a   1.000
_cell.length_b   1.000
_cell.length_c   1.000
_cell.angle_alpha   90.00
_cell.angle_beta   90.00
_cell.angle_gamma   90.00
#
_symmetry.space_group_name_H-M   'P 1'
#
loop_
_entity.id
_entity.type
_entity.pdbx_description
1 polymer ?
#
loop_
_entity_poly.entity_id
_entity_poly.type
_entity_poly.pdbx_seq_one_letter_code
_entity_poly.pdbx_strand_id
1 'polypeptide(L)'
;MIERGVYAQYLQHMNAMRAQTPGVVPNRVGLLKVLDYSDYEYVANITIGTPGQPFVIVPDTGSANLWVPASNCEMKPNAHLLPSVKSEKAF
;
A
#
# COMPACT_ATOMS: atom_id res chain seq x y z
N MET A 1 8.29 -8.69 -19.12
CA MET A 1 8.35 -7.58 -20.10
C MET A 1 9.56 -7.67 -21.03
N ILE A 2 10.77 -7.88 -20.50
CA ILE A 2 12.01 -7.98 -21.29
C ILE A 2 12.00 -9.19 -22.23
N GLU A 3 11.75 -10.39 -21.70
CA GLU A 3 11.71 -11.62 -22.51
C GLU A 3 10.64 -11.62 -23.60
N ARG A 4 9.58 -10.84 -23.43
CA ARG A 4 8.47 -10.71 -24.38
C ARG A 4 8.65 -9.56 -25.38
N GLY A 5 9.78 -8.83 -25.32
CA GLY A 5 10.08 -7.72 -26.25
C GLY A 5 9.25 -6.45 -26.05
N VAL A 6 8.39 -6.37 -25.03
CA VAL A 6 7.44 -5.26 -24.79
C VAL A 6 7.98 -4.19 -23.83
N TYR A 7 9.23 -4.30 -23.40
CA TYR A 7 9.83 -3.40 -22.41
C TYR A 7 9.92 -1.94 -22.89
N ALA A 8 10.19 -1.71 -24.17
CA ALA A 8 10.26 -0.36 -24.72
C ALA A 8 8.91 0.38 -24.65
N GLN A 9 7.80 -0.30 -24.94
CA GLN A 9 6.46 0.26 -24.83
C GLN A 9 6.07 0.52 -23.38
N TYR A 10 6.44 -0.39 -22.47
CA TYR A 10 6.26 -0.20 -21.03
C TYR A 10 7.00 1.04 -20.51
N LEU A 11 8.26 1.24 -20.91
CA LEU A 11 9.02 2.43 -20.55
C LEU A 11 8.38 3.72 -21.08
N GLN A 12 7.88 3.72 -22.31
CA GLN A 12 7.15 4.87 -22.87
C GLN A 12 5.91 5.20 -22.03
N HIS A 13 5.13 4.18 -21.64
CA HIS A 13 3.97 4.35 -20.77
C HIS A 13 4.34 4.91 -19.39
N MET A 14 5.37 4.33 -18.73
CA MET A 14 5.83 4.79 -17.42
C MET A 14 6.38 6.20 -17.45
N ASN A 15 7.11 6.57 -18.52
CA ASN A 15 7.63 7.92 -18.68
C ASN A 15 6.51 8.93 -18.92
N ALA A 16 5.45 8.56 -19.66
CA ALA A 16 4.27 9.41 -19.84
C ALA A 16 3.54 9.65 -18.50
N MET A 17 3.37 8.60 -17.68
CA MET A 17 2.76 8.71 -16.34
C MET A 17 3.60 9.59 -15.40
N ARG A 18 4.93 9.42 -15.39
CA ARG A 18 5.84 10.27 -14.59
C ARG A 18 5.85 11.73 -15.07
N ALA A 19 5.78 11.98 -16.37
CA ALA A 19 5.73 13.34 -16.92
C ALA A 19 4.41 14.06 -16.61
N GLN A 20 3.33 13.31 -16.34
CA GLN A 20 2.04 13.87 -15.89
C GLN A 20 2.01 14.20 -14.39
N THR A 21 3.06 13.87 -13.64
CA THR A 21 3.15 14.27 -12.23
C THR A 21 3.20 15.80 -12.15
N PRO A 22 2.28 16.48 -11.43
CA PRO A 22 2.34 17.92 -11.22
C PRO A 22 3.45 18.22 -10.21
N GLY A 23 4.71 18.06 -10.62
CA GLY A 23 5.90 18.22 -9.79
C GLY A 23 6.34 19.66 -9.57
N VAL A 24 5.62 20.64 -10.12
CA VAL A 24 5.90 22.06 -9.89
C VAL A 24 4.59 22.74 -9.54
N VAL A 25 4.24 22.73 -8.25
CA VAL A 25 3.36 23.77 -7.71
C VAL A 25 4.24 25.01 -7.56
N PRO A 26 4.12 26.04 -8.43
CA PRO A 26 4.89 27.27 -8.24
C PRO A 26 4.47 27.84 -6.88
N ASN A 27 5.42 27.96 -5.94
CA ASN A 27 5.27 28.34 -4.52
C ASN A 27 5.09 27.24 -3.45
N ARG A 28 5.28 25.94 -3.72
CA ARG A 28 5.45 24.95 -2.63
C ARG A 28 6.80 24.23 -2.71
N VAL A 29 7.85 24.94 -2.27
CA VAL A 29 9.17 24.35 -2.04
C VAL A 29 9.03 23.30 -0.92
N GLY A 30 9.08 22.01 -1.27
CA GLY A 30 9.09 20.90 -0.31
C GLY A 30 8.03 19.80 -0.50
N LEU A 31 7.06 19.95 -1.41
CA LEU A 31 6.10 18.87 -1.70
C LEU A 31 6.48 18.12 -2.97
N LEU A 32 7.43 17.18 -2.86
CA LEU A 32 7.64 16.16 -3.89
C LEU A 32 6.74 14.97 -3.58
N LYS A 33 5.69 14.77 -4.38
CA LYS A 33 4.83 13.59 -4.23
C LYS A 33 5.61 12.37 -4.73
N VAL A 34 5.97 11.48 -3.82
CA VAL A 34 6.45 10.14 -4.18
C VAL A 34 5.23 9.37 -4.65
N LEU A 35 5.18 9.11 -5.94
CA LEU A 35 4.12 8.34 -6.56
C LEU A 35 4.68 6.98 -6.91
N ASP A 36 4.13 5.96 -6.27
CA ASP A 36 4.39 4.60 -6.68
C ASP A 36 3.41 4.19 -7.77
N TYR A 37 3.97 3.75 -8.89
CA TYR A 37 3.22 3.46 -10.10
C TYR A 37 3.36 1.99 -10.52
N SER A 38 4.17 1.19 -9.83
CA SER A 38 4.46 -0.19 -10.26
C SER A 38 4.99 -1.07 -9.13
N ASP A 39 4.32 -1.09 -7.99
CA ASP A 39 4.70 -2.01 -6.93
C ASP A 39 4.13 -3.41 -7.15
N TYR A 40 5.04 -4.38 -7.10
CA TYR A 40 4.71 -5.75 -6.78
C TYR A 40 4.85 -5.89 -5.28
N GLU A 41 3.76 -6.24 -4.62
CA GLU A 41 3.73 -6.41 -3.16
C GLU A 41 4.01 -7.87 -2.80
N TYR A 42 4.78 -8.07 -1.72
CA TYR A 42 4.83 -9.36 -1.06
C TYR A 42 3.63 -9.49 -0.13
N VAL A 43 3.01 -10.67 -0.10
CA VAL A 43 1.92 -10.98 0.82
C VAL A 43 2.30 -12.15 1.72
N ALA A 44 1.82 -12.12 2.96
CA ALA A 44 2.05 -13.18 3.93
C ALA A 44 0.77 -13.53 4.69
N ASN A 45 0.63 -14.81 5.05
CA ASN A 45 -0.46 -15.29 5.88
C ASN A 45 -0.01 -15.31 7.34
N ILE A 46 -0.83 -14.75 8.24
CA ILE A 46 -0.60 -14.76 9.69
C ILE A 46 -1.90 -15.08 10.43
N THR A 47 -1.81 -15.38 11.74
CA THR A 47 -2.97 -15.53 12.62
C THR A 47 -2.86 -14.60 13.82
N ILE A 48 -3.96 -13.93 14.19
CA ILE A 48 -4.00 -12.97 15.30
C ILE A 48 -5.06 -13.40 16.33
N GLY A 49 -4.70 -13.30 17.62
CA GLY A 49 -5.60 -13.54 18.76
C GLY A 49 -5.78 -15.01 19.16
N THR A 50 -6.67 -15.24 20.12
CA THR A 50 -7.07 -16.58 20.60
C THR A 50 -8.61 -16.62 20.76
N PRO A 51 -9.33 -17.50 20.05
CA PRO A 51 -8.84 -18.38 18.98
C PRO A 51 -8.25 -17.58 17.81
N GLY A 52 -7.26 -18.16 17.12
CA GLY A 52 -6.51 -17.49 16.05
C GLY A 52 -7.39 -17.18 14.84
N GLN A 53 -7.43 -15.90 14.46
CA GLN A 53 -8.12 -15.42 13.26
C GLN A 53 -7.11 -15.24 12.11
N PRO A 54 -7.37 -15.79 10.91
CA PRO A 54 -6.43 -15.72 9.79
C PRO A 54 -6.48 -14.36 9.07
N PHE A 55 -5.31 -13.86 8.68
CA PHE A 55 -5.14 -12.62 7.91
C PHE A 55 -4.13 -12.80 6.79
N VAL A 56 -4.38 -12.12 5.67
CA VAL A 56 -3.36 -11.84 4.65
C VAL A 56 -2.87 -10.41 4.86
N ILE A 57 -1.56 -10.23 4.99
CA ILE A 57 -0.93 -8.93 5.22
C ILE A 57 0.04 -8.58 4.09
N VAL A 58 0.26 -7.29 3.90
CA VAL A 58 1.35 -6.74 3.08
C VAL A 58 2.40 -6.20 4.05
N PRO A 59 3.64 -6.73 4.06
CA PRO A 59 4.72 -6.16 4.84
C PRO A 59 5.10 -4.78 4.29
N ASP A 60 4.99 -3.75 5.13
CA ASP A 60 5.36 -2.38 4.81
C ASP A 60 6.71 -2.05 5.46
N THR A 61 7.77 -1.91 4.65
CA THR A 61 9.11 -1.52 5.15
C THR A 61 9.17 -0.07 5.61
N GLY A 62 8.15 0.73 5.30
CA GLY A 62 8.04 2.13 5.70
C GLY A 62 7.41 2.34 7.08
N SER A 63 6.94 1.28 7.76
CA SER A 63 6.32 1.39 9.08
C SER A 63 6.76 0.30 10.05
N ALA A 64 6.62 0.56 11.35
CA ALA A 64 6.96 -0.38 12.43
C ALA A 64 5.74 -1.08 13.04
N ASN A 65 4.52 -0.71 12.62
CA ASN A 65 3.28 -1.13 13.24
C ASN A 65 2.51 -2.13 12.36
N LEU A 66 1.84 -3.09 13.02
CA LEU A 66 0.81 -3.90 12.37
C LEU A 66 -0.53 -3.19 12.46
N TRP A 67 -1.11 -2.85 11.30
CA TRP A 67 -2.40 -2.19 11.20
C TRP A 67 -3.48 -3.21 10.85
N VAL A 68 -4.50 -3.32 11.70
CA VAL A 68 -5.61 -4.26 11.50
C VAL A 68 -6.94 -3.50 11.54
N PRO A 69 -7.85 -3.69 10.57
CA PRO A 69 -9.14 -3.00 10.57
C PRO A 69 -10.02 -3.50 11.72
N ALA A 70 -10.68 -2.55 12.40
CA ALA A 70 -11.63 -2.85 13.47
C ALA A 70 -12.98 -3.32 12.90
N SER A 71 -13.66 -4.19 13.65
CA SER A 71 -15.01 -4.72 13.32
C SER A 71 -16.08 -3.68 13.06
N ASN A 72 -15.93 -2.47 13.58
CA ASN A 72 -16.86 -1.36 13.40
C ASN A 72 -16.42 -0.36 12.32
N CYS A 73 -15.44 -0.70 11.48
CA CYS A 73 -15.06 0.14 10.35
C CYS A 73 -16.14 0.06 9.26
N GLU A 74 -16.75 1.20 8.92
CA GLU A 74 -17.82 1.28 7.91
C GLU A 74 -17.31 1.21 6.45
N MET A 75 -16.02 0.93 6.22
CA MET A 75 -15.47 0.77 4.87
C MET A 75 -15.40 -0.71 4.43
N LYS A 76 -16.45 -1.10 3.69
CA LYS A 76 -16.61 -2.26 2.79
C LYS A 76 -16.78 -3.68 3.38
N PRO A 77 -17.59 -4.54 2.72
CA PRO A 77 -18.09 -5.82 3.26
C PRO A 77 -17.10 -6.99 3.27
N ASN A 78 -15.84 -6.82 2.85
CA ASN A 78 -14.92 -7.95 2.57
C ASN A 78 -13.58 -7.90 3.32
N ALA A 79 -13.42 -7.03 4.32
CA ALA A 79 -12.26 -7.10 5.21
C ALA A 79 -12.50 -8.20 6.26
N HIS A 80 -11.51 -9.07 6.50
CA HIS A 80 -11.53 -9.92 7.70
C HIS A 80 -11.32 -8.97 8.89
N LEU A 81 -12.33 -8.77 9.72
CA LEU A 81 -12.30 -7.77 10.78
C LEU A 81 -12.02 -8.43 12.12
N LEU A 82 -11.08 -7.87 12.90
CA LEU A 82 -10.98 -8.24 14.31
C LEU A 82 -12.13 -7.61 15.11
N PRO A 83 -12.80 -8.36 16.01
CA PRO A 83 -13.62 -7.73 17.04
C PRO A 83 -12.72 -6.77 17.84
N SER A 84 -13.11 -5.50 17.90
CA SER A 84 -12.34 -4.38 18.47
C SER A 84 -11.45 -4.76 19.67
N VAL A 85 -10.16 -5.03 19.42
CA VAL A 85 -9.11 -5.05 20.45
C VAL A 85 -8.11 -3.94 20.10
N LYS A 86 -7.85 -3.09 21.09
CA LYS A 86 -7.16 -1.80 21.03
C LYS A 86 -5.95 -1.80 20.09
N SER A 87 -5.97 -0.94 19.06
CA SER A 87 -4.74 -0.48 18.40
C SER A 87 -4.05 0.53 19.33
N GLU A 88 -2.96 0.13 19.98
CA GLU A 88 -2.11 1.07 20.71
C GLU A 88 -1.22 1.80 19.70
N LYS A 89 -1.46 3.10 19.53
CA LYS A 89 -0.59 3.99 18.75
C LYS A 89 0.71 4.18 19.53
N ALA A 90 1.84 3.90 18.90
CA ALA A 90 3.12 4.45 19.34
C ALA A 90 3.41 5.69 18.48
N PHE A 91 3.21 6.86 19.13
CA PHE A 91 3.49 8.26 18.74
C PHE A 91 3.00 8.77 17.37
#